data_AF-A0A940SV23-F1
#
_entry.id   AF-A0A940SV23-F1
#
_cell.length_a   1.000
_cell.length_b   1.000
_cell.length_c   1.000
_cell.angle_alpha   90.00
_cell.angle_beta   90.00
_cell.angle_gamma   90.00
#
_symmetry.space_group_name_H-M   'P 1'
#
loop_
_entity.id
_entity.type
_entity.pdbx_description
1 polymer ?
#
loop_
_entity_poly.entity_id
_entity_poly.type
_entity_poly.pdbx_seq_one_letter_code
_entity_poly.pdbx_strand_id
1 'polypeptide(L)' 'MNNSKRIRTTIVLLFGLLFIFFVISSAYLIMTDKDNYNLSWMMFMALMFFGLTLGNVVALLMKRKKKMPWV' A
#
# COMPACT_ATOMS: atom_id res chain seq x y z
N MET A 1 -2.85 17.55 -16.87
CA MET A 1 -2.44 16.84 -15.63
C MET A 1 -1.10 16.16 -15.92
N ASN A 2 -0.01 16.57 -15.26
CA ASN A 2 1.36 16.17 -15.63
C ASN A 2 1.53 14.63 -15.61
N ASN A 3 2.03 14.02 -16.69
CA ASN A 3 2.12 12.56 -16.87
C ASN A 3 2.77 11.83 -15.67
N SER A 4 3.73 12.47 -15.03
CA SER A 4 4.41 11.98 -13.83
C SER A 4 3.48 11.78 -12.61
N LYS A 5 2.40 12.57 -12.47
CA LYS A 5 1.40 12.39 -11.40
C LYS A 5 0.48 11.20 -11.68
N ARG A 6 0.06 11.01 -12.94
CA ARG A 6 -0.77 9.86 -13.33
C ARG A 6 -0.07 8.54 -13.05
N ILE A 7 1.20 8.41 -13.44
CA ILE A 7 2.00 7.20 -13.21
C ILE A 7 2.10 6.89 -11.71
N ARG A 8 2.40 7.88 -10.87
CA ARG A 8 2.44 7.69 -9.41
C ARG A 8 1.09 7.23 -8.85
N THR A 9 -0.01 7.85 -9.27
CA THR A 9 -1.34 7.43 -8.83
C THR A 9 -1.65 6.00 -9.25
N THR A 10 -1.32 5.61 -10.49
CA THR A 10 -1.52 4.23 -10.97
C THR A 10 -0.68 3.23 -10.17
N ILE A 11 0.58 3.54 -9.85
CA ILE A 11 1.45 2.69 -9.04
C ILE A 11 0.88 2.50 -7.62
N VAL A 12 0.42 3.59 -6.99
CA VAL A 12 -0.20 3.53 -5.66
C VAL A 12 -1.48 2.68 -5.68
N LEU A 13 -2.28 2.82 -6.75
CA LEU A 13 -3.52 2.06 -6.91
C LEU A 13 -3.23 0.56 -7.12
N LEU A 14 -2.20 0.23 -7.90
CA LEU A 14 -1.73 -1.15 -8.11
C LEU A 14 -1.25 -1.79 -6.79
N PHE A 15 -0.42 -1.08 -6.01
CA PHE A 15 0.04 -1.58 -4.70
C PHE A 15 -1.10 -1.70 -3.68
N GLY A 16 -2.08 -0.80 -3.72
CA GLY A 16 -3.28 -0.89 -2.89
C GLY A 16 -4.11 -2.14 -3.21
N LEU A 17 -4.31 -2.46 -4.50
CA LEU A 17 -5.00 -3.67 -4.92
C LEU A 17 -4.25 -4.94 -4.50
N LEU A 18 -2.92 -4.97 -4.68
CA LEU A 18 -2.09 -6.08 -4.22
C LEU A 18 -2.17 -6.25 -2.70
N PHE A 19 -2.14 -5.15 -1.95
CA PHE A 19 -2.30 -5.18 -0.50
C PHE A 19 -3.62 -5.83 -0.08
N ILE A 20 -4.74 -5.41 -0.67
CA ILE A 20 -6.07 -6.00 -0.38
C ILE A 20 -6.06 -7.50 -0.68
N PHE A 21 -5.47 -7.92 -1.81
CA PHE A 21 -5.35 -9.33 -2.16
C PHE A 21 -4.54 -10.15 -1.14
N PHE A 22 -3.41 -9.61 -0.66
CA PHE A 22 -2.59 -10.25 0.37
C PHE A 22 -3.31 -10.33 1.72
N VAL A 23 -4.07 -9.29 2.10
CA VAL A 23 -4.86 -9.28 3.34
C VAL A 23 -5.97 -10.33 3.29
N ILE A 24 -6.72 -10.44 2.18
CA ILE A 24 -7.75 -11.46 2.01
C ILE A 24 -7.13 -12.86 2.04
N SER A 25 -6.02 -13.06 1.32
CA SER A 25 -5.38 -14.38 1.25
C SER A 25 -4.78 -14.81 2.59
N SER A 26 -4.18 -13.90 3.34
CA SER A 26 -3.68 -14.18 4.70
C SER A 26 -4.82 -14.44 5.69
N ALA A 27 -5.92 -13.68 5.63
CA ALA A 27 -7.11 -13.95 6.44
C ALA A 27 -7.70 -15.34 6.16
N TYR A 28 -7.79 -15.72 4.88
CA TYR A 28 -8.24 -17.05 4.48
C TYR A 28 -7.32 -18.16 5.02
N LEU A 29 -5.99 -17.99 4.89
CA LEU A 29 -5.02 -18.95 5.43
C LEU A 29 -5.11 -19.05 6.96
N ILE A 30 -5.29 -17.94 7.67
CA ILE A 30 -5.51 -17.98 9.15
C ILE A 30 -6.78 -18.77 9.52
N MET A 31 -7.80 -18.77 8.67
CA MET A 31 -9.04 -19.52 8.96
C MET A 31 -8.94 -21.01 8.61
N THR A 32 -8.11 -21.37 7.61
CA THR A 32 -8.06 -22.74 7.07
C THR A 32 -6.83 -23.53 7.52
N ASP A 33 -5.66 -22.89 7.62
CA ASP A 33 -4.39 -23.54 7.94
C ASP A 33 -3.40 -22.53 8.54
N LYS A 34 -3.47 -22.38 9.87
CA LYS A 34 -2.71 -21.37 10.63
C LYS A 34 -1.21 -21.64 10.67
N ASP A 35 -0.80 -22.90 10.53
CA ASP A 35 0.60 -23.33 10.60
C ASP A 35 1.28 -23.31 9.22
N ASN A 36 0.61 -22.76 8.22
CA ASN A 36 1.17 -22.62 6.89
C ASN A 36 2.39 -21.69 6.94
N TYR A 37 3.57 -22.23 6.61
CA TYR A 37 4.85 -21.50 6.58
C TYR A 37 4.79 -20.20 5.74
N ASN A 38 3.91 -20.17 4.73
CA ASN A 38 3.74 -19.01 3.86
C ASN A 38 3.00 -17.84 4.53
N LEU A 39 2.31 -18.07 5.65
CA LEU A 39 1.51 -17.04 6.33
C LEU A 39 2.37 -15.86 6.81
N SER A 40 3.48 -16.16 7.50
CA SER A 40 4.42 -15.14 7.96
C SER A 40 5.00 -14.31 6.81
N TRP A 41 5.30 -14.96 5.69
CA TRP A 41 5.81 -14.28 4.49
C TRP A 41 4.75 -13.38 3.85
N MET A 42 3.50 -13.84 3.78
CA MET A 42 2.38 -13.06 3.27
C MET A 42 2.05 -11.86 4.15
N MET A 43 2.10 -12.00 5.48
CA MET A 43 1.93 -10.88 6.42
C MET A 43 3.05 -9.84 6.28
N PHE A 44 4.30 -10.30 6.12
CA PHE A 44 5.44 -9.41 5.87
C PHE A 44 5.29 -8.62 4.56
N MET A 45 4.91 -9.29 3.47
CA MET A 45 4.63 -8.64 2.18
C MET A 45 3.49 -7.63 2.28
N ALA A 46 2.40 -7.97 3.00
CA ALA A 46 1.29 -7.04 3.23
C ALA A 46 1.76 -5.77 3.96
N LEU A 47 2.57 -5.91 5.02
CA LEU A 47 3.12 -4.77 5.76
C LEU A 47 4.05 -3.91 4.88
N MET A 48 4.88 -4.51 4.04
CA MET A 48 5.73 -3.78 3.08
C MET A 48 4.91 -2.97 2.08
N PHE A 49 3.88 -3.56 1.46
CA PHE A 49 2.99 -2.84 0.54
C PHE A 49 2.20 -1.74 1.23
N PHE A 50 1.76 -1.98 2.46
CA PHE A 50 1.10 -0.97 3.28
C PHE A 50 2.02 0.22 3.53
N GLY A 51 3.26 -0.01 3.98
CA GLY A 51 4.25 1.05 4.22
C GLY A 51 4.58 1.86 2.97
N LEU A 52 4.74 1.22 1.82
CA LEU A 52 4.95 1.89 0.53
C LEU A 52 3.75 2.74 0.10
N THR A 53 2.54 2.24 0.32
CA THR A 53 1.29 2.95 0.00
C THR A 53 1.13 4.16 0.91
N LEU A 54 1.34 3.99 2.22
CA LEU A 54 1.22 5.04 3.23
C LEU A 54 2.29 6.12 3.04
N GLY A 55 3.54 5.73 2.78
CA GLY A 55 4.63 6.65 2.48
C GLY A 55 4.36 7.49 1.23
N ASN A 56 3.78 6.90 0.18
CA ASN A 56 3.39 7.64 -1.01
C ASN A 56 2.23 8.61 -0.76
N VAL A 57 1.23 8.21 0.04
CA VAL A 57 0.11 9.08 0.46
C VAL A 57 0.63 10.26 1.30
N VAL A 58 1.48 9.99 2.31
CA VAL A 58 2.08 11.02 3.17
C VAL A 58 2.95 11.98 2.34
N ALA A 59 3.76 11.48 1.41
CA ALA A 59 4.55 12.32 0.51
C ALA A 59 3.68 13.22 -0.39
N LEU A 60 2.53 12.72 -0.83
CA LEU A 60 1.53 13.49 -1.58
C LEU A 60 0.87 14.59 -0.72
N LEU A 61 0.53 14.27 0.53
CA LEU A 61 -0.04 15.21 1.50
C LEU A 61 0.98 16.28 1.92
N MET A 62 2.23 15.91 2.18
CA MET A 62 3.30 16.87 2.49
C MET A 62 3.61 17.81 1.32
N LYS A 63 3.58 17.31 0.07
CA LYS A 63 3.71 18.15 -1.13
C LYS A 63 2.52 19.09 -1.32
N ARG A 64 1.32 18.71 -0.89
CA ARG A 64 0.16 19.63 -0.86
C ARG A 64 0.37 20.73 0.19
N LYS A 65 0.85 20.40 1.39
CA LYS A 65 1.16 21.40 2.43
C LYS A 65 2.26 22.39 2.02
N LYS A 66 3.36 21.94 1.40
CA LYS A 66 4.41 22.85 0.90
C LYS A 66 3.96 23.82 -0.20
N LYS A 67 2.81 23.58 -0.85
CA LYS A 67 2.22 24.49 -1.83
C LYS A 67 1.25 25.52 -1.23
N MET A 68 1.02 25.50 0.08
CA MET A 68 0.33 26.57 0.81
C MET A 68 1.31 27.27 1.76
N PRO A 69 2.22 28.14 1.27
CA PRO A 69 3.02 29.00 2.13
C PRO A 69 2.30 30.30 2.55
N TRP A 70 0.97 30.41 2.39
CA TRP A 70 0.19 31.59 2.78
C TRP A 70 -1.25 31.21 3.15
N VAL A 71 -1.44 30.80 4.41
CA VAL A 71 -2.51 31.31 5.28
C VAL A 71 -1.89 31.52 6.65
#